data_AF-A0A9W5UND1-F1
#
_entry.id   AF-A0A9W5UND1-F1
#
_cell.length_a   1.000
_cell.length_b   1.000
_cell.length_c   1.000
_cell.angle_alpha   90.00
_cell.angle_beta   90.00
_cell.angle_gamma   90.00
#
_symmetry.space_group_name_H-M   'P 1'
#
loop_
_entity.id
_entity.type
_entity.pdbx_description
1 polymer ?
#
loop_
_entity_poly.entity_id
_entity_poly.type
_entity_poly.pdbx_seq_one_letter_code
_entity_poly.pdbx_strand_id
1 'polypeptide(L)' 'MTERDLHCDTCGSIQPFEAPPCVDGHGADCPERACTGCGAAIITVFVLSPPRRSSRRRTAIRHRAA' A
#
# COMPACT_ATOMS: atom_id res chain seq x y z
N MET A 1 9.24 -12.63 11.09
CA MET A 1 8.49 -11.38 10.94
C MET A 1 7.75 -11.49 9.63
N THR A 2 6.52 -11.96 9.73
CA THR A 2 5.66 -12.16 8.56
C THR A 2 5.15 -10.78 8.12
N GLU A 3 4.82 -10.62 6.86
CA GLU A 3 4.26 -9.39 6.25
C GLU A 3 2.95 -8.86 6.89
N ARG A 4 2.51 -9.45 8.00
CA ARG A 4 1.28 -9.15 8.76
C ARG A 4 1.55 -8.77 10.23
N ASP A 5 2.81 -8.66 10.63
CA ASP A 5 3.19 -8.29 12.01
C ASP A 5 3.21 -6.74 12.14
N LEU A 6 2.32 -6.18 12.94
CA LEU A 6 2.17 -4.72 13.13
C LEU A 6 2.13 -4.37 14.63
N HIS A 7 2.53 -3.15 14.99
CA HIS A 7 2.40 -2.68 16.37
C HIS A 7 0.94 -2.43 16.72
N CYS A 8 0.47 -3.00 17.82
CA CYS A 8 -0.85 -2.77 18.36
C CYS A 8 -0.75 -1.91 19.62
N ASP A 9 -1.30 -0.68 19.58
CA ASP A 9 -1.29 0.24 20.73
C ASP A 9 -2.07 -0.30 21.93
N THR A 10 -3.09 -1.14 21.68
CA THR A 10 -3.87 -1.79 22.76
C THR A 10 -3.09 -2.91 23.45
N CYS A 11 -2.26 -3.66 22.70
CA CYS A 11 -1.44 -4.74 23.25
C CYS A 11 -0.04 -4.27 23.68
N GLY A 12 0.37 -3.06 23.30
CA GLY A 12 1.70 -2.50 23.54
C GLY A 12 2.86 -3.29 22.89
N SER A 13 2.58 -4.08 21.84
CA SER A 13 3.56 -4.99 21.24
C SER A 13 3.27 -5.26 19.76
N ILE A 14 4.26 -5.86 19.08
CA ILE A 14 4.06 -6.39 17.72
C ILE A 14 3.13 -7.61 17.82
N GLN A 15 2.04 -7.56 17.07
CA GLN A 15 1.04 -8.62 17.00
C GLN A 15 0.78 -8.99 15.53
N PRO A 16 0.32 -10.23 15.26
CA PRO A 16 -0.18 -10.59 13.96
C PRO A 16 -1.54 -9.90 13.71
N PHE A 17 -1.72 -9.40 12.50
CA PHE A 17 -2.97 -8.82 12.04
C PHE A 17 -3.57 -9.63 10.90
N GLU A 18 -4.89 -9.77 10.91
CA GLU A 18 -5.66 -10.40 9.84
C GLU A 18 -6.63 -9.42 9.18
N ALA A 19 -6.91 -9.64 7.89
CA ALA A 19 -7.99 -8.95 7.22
C ALA A 19 -9.28 -9.73 7.54
N PRO A 20 -10.26 -9.13 8.25
CA PRO A 20 -11.56 -9.76 8.44
C PRO A 20 -12.29 -9.90 7.09
N PRO A 21 -13.33 -10.75 6.99
CA PRO A 21 -14.12 -10.88 5.78
C PRO A 21 -14.75 -9.53 5.42
N CYS A 22 -14.17 -8.87 4.42
CA CYS A 22 -14.60 -7.57 3.93
C CYS A 22 -15.86 -7.70 3.09
N VAL A 23 -16.95 -7.06 3.51
CA VAL A 23 -18.24 -7.04 2.78
C VAL A 23 -18.12 -6.24 1.46
N ASP A 24 -17.23 -5.26 1.41
CA ASP A 24 -17.01 -4.41 0.23
C ASP A 24 -16.25 -5.14 -0.91
N GLY A 25 -15.83 -6.40 -0.69
CA GLY A 25 -15.26 -7.25 -1.73
C GLY A 25 -13.78 -7.03 -2.02
N HIS A 26 -13.04 -6.37 -1.11
CA HIS A 26 -11.61 -6.10 -1.29
C HIS A 26 -10.69 -7.31 -1.08
N GLY A 27 -11.21 -8.43 -0.57
CA GLY A 27 -10.45 -9.66 -0.40
C GLY A 27 -9.16 -9.47 0.41
N ALA A 28 -8.02 -9.86 -0.17
CA ALA A 28 -6.71 -9.77 0.47
C ALA A 28 -6.13 -8.34 0.53
N ASP A 29 -6.64 -7.44 -0.31
CA ASP A 29 -6.22 -6.04 -0.39
C ASP A 29 -7.07 -5.12 0.49
N CYS A 30 -7.90 -5.69 1.37
CA CYS A 30 -8.73 -4.87 2.24
C CYS A 30 -7.84 -4.01 3.16
N PRO A 31 -8.08 -2.67 3.20
CA PRO A 31 -7.33 -1.78 4.07
C PRO A 31 -7.63 -2.01 5.56
N GLU A 32 -8.68 -2.76 5.90
CA GLU A 32 -9.04 -3.06 7.27
C GLU A 32 -8.23 -4.26 7.80
N ARG A 33 -7.55 -4.07 8.93
CA ARG A 33 -6.77 -5.14 9.59
C ARG A 33 -7.09 -5.19 11.07
N ALA A 34 -7.39 -6.37 11.59
CA ALA A 34 -7.68 -6.61 13.00
C ALA A 34 -6.53 -7.35 13.69
N CYS A 35 -6.16 -6.90 14.89
CA CYS A 35 -5.20 -7.58 15.75
C CYS A 35 -5.78 -8.90 16.24
N THR A 36 -5.10 -10.02 16.00
CA THR A 36 -5.60 -11.34 16.42
C THR A 36 -5.56 -11.53 17.94
N GLY A 37 -4.83 -10.70 18.67
CA GLY A 37 -4.70 -10.78 20.14
C GLY A 37 -5.82 -10.08 20.90
N CYS A 38 -6.26 -8.90 20.45
CA CYS A 38 -7.24 -8.07 21.16
C CYS A 38 -8.47 -7.66 20.33
N GLY A 39 -8.47 -7.90 19.02
CA GLY A 39 -9.55 -7.51 18.11
C GLY A 39 -9.55 -6.04 17.68
N ALA A 40 -8.58 -5.23 18.13
CA ALA A 40 -8.47 -3.84 17.69
C ALA A 40 -8.22 -3.75 16.18
N ALA A 41 -9.00 -2.93 15.49
CA ALA A 41 -8.89 -2.71 14.05
C ALA A 41 -8.07 -1.46 13.73
N ILE A 42 -7.20 -1.56 12.72
CA ILE A 42 -6.45 -0.46 12.12
C ILE A 42 -6.77 -0.39 10.62
N ILE A 43 -6.75 0.82 10.07
CA ILE A 43 -6.96 1.07 8.64
C ILE A 43 -5.60 1.40 8.01
N THR A 44 -5.15 0.58 7.07
CA THR A 44 -3.96 0.86 6.26
C THR A 44 -4.36 1.64 5.01
N VAL A 45 -3.93 2.91 4.91
CA VAL A 45 -4.21 3.75 3.74
C VAL A 45 -3.15 3.50 2.67
N PHE A 46 -3.57 3.04 1.49
CA PHE A 46 -2.70 2.96 0.32
C PHE A 46 -2.64 4.30 -0.40
N VAL A 47 -1.44 4.85 -0.54
CA VAL A 47 -1.22 6.12 -1.25
C VAL A 47 -0.89 5.81 -2.71
N LEU A 48 -1.79 6.11 -3.63
CA LEU A 48 -1.49 5.99 -5.06
C LEU A 48 -0.49 7.07 -5.47
N SER A 49 0.70 6.64 -5.91
CA SER A 49 1.68 7.56 -6.51
C SER A 49 1.32 7.81 -7.98
N PRO A 50 1.29 9.09 -8.43
CA PRO A 50 1.05 9.39 -9.83
C PRO A 50 2.20 8.86 -10.70
N PRO A 51 1.93 8.42 -11.95
CA PRO A 51 2.97 7.94 -12.84
C PRO A 51 3.98 9.06 -13.11
N ARG A 52 5.28 8.73 -13.04
CA ARG A 52 6.33 9.70 -13.40
C ARG A 52 6.23 10.01 -14.88
N ARG A 53 5.95 11.27 -15.21
CA ARG A 53 5.90 11.75 -16.59
C ARG A 53 7.26 11.53 -17.23
N SER A 54 7.36 10.60 -18.18
CA SER A 54 8.60 10.39 -18.92
C SER A 54 8.89 11.67 -19.70
N SER A 55 10.01 12.34 -19.40
CA SER A 55 10.47 13.45 -20.21
C SER A 55 10.93 12.86 -21.54
N ARG A 56 10.05 12.83 -22.55
CA ARG A 56 10.41 12.46 -23.91
C ARG A 56 11.42 13.51 -24.40
N ARG A 57 12.71 13.22 -24.23
CA ARG A 57 13.83 14.03 -24.70
C ARG A 57 13.63 14.15 -26.21
N ARG A 58 13.19 15.32 -26.67
CA ARG A 58 13.09 15.63 -28.11
C ARG A 58 14.52 15.60 -28.64
N THR A 59 14.92 14.46 -29.20
CA THR A 59 16.11 14.38 -30.04
C THR A 59 15.86 15.30 -31.22
N ALA A 60 16.36 16.53 -31.14
CA ALA A 60 16.34 17.47 -32.24
C ALA A 60 17.20 16.86 -33.36
N ILE A 61 16.54 16.22 -34.33
CA ILE A 61 17.17 15.84 -35.59
C ILE A 61 17.54 17.15 -36.29
N ARG A 62 18.82 17.54 -36.16
CA ARG A 62 19.40 18.64 -36.92
C ARG A 62 19.52 18.17 -38.37
N HIS A 63 18.53 18.50 -39.20
CA HIS A 63 18.71 18.46 -40.65
C HIS A 63 19.77 19.51 -41.02
N ARG A 64 21.01 19.06 -41.27
CA ARG A 64 22.02 19.88 -41.95
C ARG A 64 21.57 20.03 -43.40
N ALA A 65 21.19 21.25 -43.78
CA ALA A 65 21.00 21.63 -45.17
C ALA A 65 22.36 21.58 -45.90
N ALA A 66 22.26 21.21 -47.19
CA ALA A 66 23.32 20.96 -48.16
C ALA A 66 24.24 22.16 -48.42
#